data_AF-A0A255EJM1-F1
#
_entry.id   AF-A0A255EJM1-F1
#
_cell.length_a   1.000
_cell.length_b   1.000
_cell.length_c   1.000
_cell.angle_alpha   90.00
_cell.angle_beta   90.00
_cell.angle_gamma   90.00
#
_symmetry.space_group_name_H-M   'P 1'
#
loop_
_entity.id
_entity.type
_entity.pdbx_description
1 polymer ?
#
loop_
_entity_poly.entity_id
_entity_poly.type
_entity_poly.pdbx_seq_one_letter_code
_entity_poly.pdbx_strand_id
1 'polypeptide(L)' 'MSKSGDQRTPRDYHHGRSPAAWAGTIPVTIAFLIGSIAFLLPGGVNWLLVGISAVIVVLSLIAAIVLRELGYGQK' A
#
# COMPACT_ATOMS: atom_id res chain seq x y z
N MET A 1 -30.61 22.42 35.94
CA MET A 1 -30.07 21.07 35.64
C MET A 1 -29.75 21.03 34.15
N SER A 2 -28.53 21.43 33.78
CA SER A 2 -28.10 21.60 32.39
C SER A 2 -27.71 20.24 31.82
N LYS A 3 -28.44 19.74 30.80
CA LYS A 3 -28.03 18.57 30.04
C LYS A 3 -26.86 19.00 29.16
N SER A 4 -25.66 18.55 29.51
CA SER A 4 -24.46 18.65 28.69
C SER A 4 -24.74 17.99 27.34
N GLY A 5 -24.97 18.82 26.32
CA GLY A 5 -25.09 18.39 24.93
C GLY A 5 -23.84 17.64 24.52
N ASP A 6 -24.05 16.39 24.15
CA ASP A 6 -23.14 15.47 23.45
C ASP A 6 -22.31 16.22 22.39
N GLN A 7 -21.08 16.59 22.75
CA GLN A 7 -20.07 17.09 21.83
C GLN A 7 -19.67 15.91 20.94
N ARG A 8 -20.45 15.62 19.90
CA ARG A 8 -19.97 14.82 18.77
C ARG A 8 -18.93 15.64 18.06
N THR A 9 -17.71 15.63 18.60
CA THR A 9 -16.52 16.03 17.86
C THR A 9 -16.64 15.41 16.48
N PRO A 10 -16.60 16.21 15.40
CA PRO A 10 -16.35 15.65 14.09
C PRO A 10 -15.07 14.84 14.26
N ARG A 11 -15.17 13.50 14.23
CA ARG A 11 -14.00 12.67 14.03
C ARG A 11 -13.55 13.10 12.65
N ASP A 12 -12.60 14.04 12.61
CA ASP A 12 -11.86 14.39 11.42
C ASP A 12 -10.98 13.19 11.10
N TYR A 13 -11.67 12.18 10.62
CA TYR A 13 -11.21 11.11 9.80
C TYR A 13 -10.52 11.76 8.60
N HIS A 14 -9.23 12.03 8.76
CA HIS A 14 -8.34 12.38 7.66
C HIS A 14 -8.12 11.11 6.83
N HIS A 15 -9.19 10.71 6.15
CA HIS A 15 -9.30 9.56 5.29
C HIS A 15 -8.43 9.73 4.06
N GLY A 16 -7.58 8.73 3.81
CA GLY A 16 -7.04 8.46 2.47
C GLY A 16 -5.85 9.28 1.97
N ARG A 17 -5.40 10.33 2.67
CA ARG A 17 -4.20 11.10 2.27
C ARG A 17 -2.90 10.69 2.96
N SER A 18 -2.92 9.78 3.94
CA SER A 18 -1.67 9.32 4.53
C SER A 18 -0.92 8.43 3.52
N PRO A 19 0.38 8.65 3.30
CA PRO A 19 1.25 7.76 2.52
C PRO A 19 1.09 6.28 2.91
N ALA A 20 0.73 6.05 4.17
CA ALA A 20 0.48 4.74 4.72
C ALA A 20 -0.66 3.95 4.08
N ALA A 21 -1.71 4.63 3.61
CA ALA A 21 -2.86 3.95 3.02
C ALA A 21 -2.55 3.36 1.64
N TRP A 22 -1.59 3.95 0.90
CA TRP A 22 -1.31 3.57 -0.50
C TRP A 22 0.08 2.99 -0.74
N ALA A 23 1.00 3.13 0.22
CA ALA A 23 2.35 2.57 0.10
C ALA A 23 2.40 1.04 0.08
N GLY A 24 1.38 0.35 0.58
CA GLY A 24 1.28 -1.11 0.45
C GLY A 24 0.65 -1.56 -0.87
N THR A 25 -0.38 -0.86 -1.37
CA THR A 25 -1.22 -1.35 -2.46
C THR A 25 -0.75 -0.91 -3.84
N ILE A 26 -0.32 0.35 -3.99
CA ILE A 26 0.13 0.91 -5.27
C ILE A 26 1.38 0.19 -5.79
N PRO A 27 2.48 0.06 -5.01
CA PRO A 27 3.69 -0.54 -5.55
C PRO A 27 3.55 -2.06 -5.76
N VAL A 28 2.72 -2.75 -4.97
CA VAL A 28 2.35 -4.16 -5.25
C VAL A 28 1.59 -4.28 -6.58
N THR A 29 0.66 -3.37 -6.84
CA THR A 29 -0.10 -3.37 -8.11
C THR A 29 0.83 -3.12 -9.29
N ILE A 30 1.76 -2.17 -9.18
CA ILE A 30 2.77 -1.90 -10.21
C ILE A 30 3.66 -3.13 -10.43
N ALA A 31 4.12 -3.77 -9.35
CA ALA A 31 4.92 -4.98 -9.44
C ALA A 31 4.16 -6.11 -10.15
N PHE A 32 2.87 -6.28 -9.84
CA PHE A 32 2.02 -7.28 -10.49
C PHE A 32 1.85 -7.01 -11.99
N LEU A 33 1.69 -5.75 -12.39
CA LEU A 33 1.61 -5.38 -13.81
C LEU A 33 2.92 -5.68 -14.54
N ILE A 34 4.07 -5.32 -13.96
CA ILE A 34 5.39 -5.62 -14.51
C ILE A 34 5.60 -7.13 -14.63
N GLY A 35 5.24 -7.87 -13.58
CA GLY A 35 5.30 -9.33 -13.56
C GLY A 35 4.42 -9.94 -14.65
N SER A 36 3.19 -9.47 -14.81
CA SER A 36 2.28 -9.92 -15.86
C SER A 36 2.84 -9.68 -17.26
N ILE A 37 3.44 -8.51 -17.50
CA ILE A 37 4.11 -8.19 -18.78
C ILE A 37 5.30 -9.13 -19.03
N ALA A 38 6.01 -9.53 -17.97
CA ALA A 38 7.14 -10.46 -18.06
C ALA A 38 6.77 -11.81 -18.71
N PHE A 39 5.52 -12.25 -18.56
CA PHE A 39 5.01 -13.50 -19.15
C PHE A 39 4.42 -13.31 -20.57
N LEU A 40 4.11 -12.08 -20.97
CA LEU A 40 3.45 -11.78 -22.24
C LEU A 40 4.42 -11.35 -23.36
N LEU A 41 5.70 -11.19 -23.04
CA LEU A 41 6.70 -10.74 -24.01
C LEU A 41 6.98 -11.80 -25.11
N PRO A 42 7.21 -11.36 -26.37
CA PRO A 42 7.65 -12.24 -27.43
C PRO A 42 9.02 -12.84 -27.09
N GLY A 43 9.14 -14.16 -27.15
CA GLY A 43 10.38 -14.88 -26.79
C GLY A 43 10.29 -15.72 -25.51
N GLY A 44 9.12 -15.78 -24.87
CA GLY A 44 8.89 -16.59 -23.68
C GLY A 44 9.01 -15.78 -22.39
N VAL A 45 9.07 -16.46 -21.25
CA VAL A 45 9.09 -15.81 -19.93
C VAL A 45 10.38 -15.03 -19.75
N ASN A 46 10.27 -13.71 -19.58
CA ASN A 46 11.41 -12.86 -19.28
C ASN A 46 11.76 -12.92 -17.78
N TRP A 47 12.68 -13.82 -17.44
CA TRP A 47 13.12 -14.04 -16.06
C TRP A 47 13.70 -12.79 -15.38
N LEU A 48 14.29 -11.85 -16.14
CA LEU A 48 14.81 -10.60 -15.58
C LEU A 48 13.67 -9.73 -15.04
N LEU A 49 12.58 -9.58 -15.82
CA LEU A 49 11.39 -8.83 -15.40
C LEU A 49 10.63 -9.53 -14.27
N VAL A 50 10.63 -10.87 -14.25
CA VAL A 50 10.11 -11.65 -13.11
C VAL A 50 10.93 -11.34 -11.85
N GLY A 51 12.26 -11.32 -11.94
CA GLY A 51 13.13 -10.95 -10.82
C GLY A 51 12.88 -9.53 -10.33
N ILE A 52 12.76 -8.57 -11.24
CA ILE A 52 12.48 -7.16 -10.91
C ILE A 52 11.12 -7.03 -10.21
N SER A 53 10.06 -7.65 -10.74
CA SER A 53 8.75 -7.60 -10.11
C SER A 53 8.74 -8.24 -8.72
N ALA A 54 9.43 -9.37 -8.54
CA ALA A 54 9.57 -10.00 -7.21
C ALA A 54 10.27 -9.08 -6.20
N VAL A 55 11.36 -8.41 -6.59
CA VAL A 55 12.04 -7.43 -5.71
C VAL A 55 11.12 -6.29 -5.33
N ILE A 56 10.35 -5.74 -6.28
CA ILE A 56 9.40 -4.65 -6.00
C ILE A 56 8.30 -5.10 -5.02
N VAL A 57 7.78 -6.33 -5.16
CA VAL A 57 6.81 -6.89 -4.20
C VAL A 57 7.42 -6.95 -2.80
N VAL A 58 8.65 -7.46 -2.67
CA VAL A 58 9.33 -7.55 -1.37
C VAL A 58 9.54 -6.17 -0.75
N LEU A 59 10.00 -5.19 -1.53
CA LEU A 59 10.16 -3.81 -1.05
C LEU A 59 8.83 -3.18 -0.63
N SER A 60 7.75 -3.50 -1.35
CA SER A 60 6.40 -3.02 -1.01
C SER A 60 5.90 -3.60 0.32
N LEU A 61 6.17 -4.89 0.56
CA LEU A 61 5.85 -5.54 1.84
C LEU A 61 6.66 -4.93 2.99
N ILE A 62 7.96 -4.69 2.78
CA ILE A 62 8.82 -4.02 3.77
C ILE A 62 8.26 -2.62 4.07
N ALA A 63 7.93 -1.83 3.04
CA ALA A 63 7.36 -0.50 3.22
C ALA A 63 6.03 -0.53 4.01
N ALA A 64 5.16 -1.51 3.72
CA ALA A 64 3.92 -1.70 4.45
C ALA A 64 4.15 -2.05 5.93
N ILE A 65 5.13 -2.92 6.23
CA ILE A 65 5.51 -3.25 7.61
C ILE A 65 6.07 -2.02 8.33
N VAL A 66 6.99 -1.29 7.69
CA VAL A 66 7.59 -0.08 8.29
C VAL A 66 6.52 0.96 8.63
N LEU A 67 5.56 1.21 7.73
CA LEU A 67 4.45 2.12 8.00
C LEU A 67 3.52 1.64 9.12
N ARG A 68 3.32 0.33 9.24
CA ARG A 68 2.57 -0.26 10.34
C ARG A 68 3.27 0.00 11.67
N GLU A 69 4.59 -0.21 11.74
CA GLU A 69 5.40 0.04 12.94
C GLU A 69 5.51 1.52 13.31
N LEU A 70 5.52 2.42 12.32
CA LEU A 70 5.51 3.87 12.54
C LEU A 70 4.16 4.41 13.08
N GLY A 71 3.20 3.54 13.40
CA GLY A 71 1.92 3.92 13.98
C GLY A 71 0.90 4.44 12.95
N TYR A 72 1.18 4.29 11.65
CA TYR A 72 0.21 4.65 10.61
C TYR A 72 -0.80 3.53 10.30
N GLY A 73 -0.63 2.33 10.86
CA GLY A 73 -1.48 1.17 10.58
C GLY A 73 -2.75 1.05 11.43
N GLN A 74 -2.85 1.76 12.56
CA GLN A 74 -3.97 1.65 13.49
C GLN A 74 -4.10 2.94 14.34
N LYS A 75 -5.23 3.63 14.21
CA LYS A 75 -5.89 4.31 15.33
C LYS A 75 -7.27 3.72 15.45
#